data_AF-R5ECT6-F1
#
_entry.id   AF-R5ECT6-F1
#
_cell.length_a   1.000
_cell.length_b   1.000
_cell.length_c   1.000
_cell.angle_alpha   90.00
_cell.angle_beta   90.00
_cell.angle_gamma   90.00
#
_symmetry.space_group_name_H-M   'P 1'
#
loop_
_entity.id
_entity.type
_entity.pdbx_description
1 polymer ?
#
loop_
_entity_poly.entity_id
_entity_poly.type
_entity_poly.pdbx_seq_one_letter_code
_entity_poly.pdbx_strand_id
1 'polypeptide(L)'
;MRQVLYAKITKERKKQFQIRTRIIEEDGVRYAEKMALYNEGKNHVLRMVDYVSRYQLENIQPVNCKIENDSIVFPFVEGKTMSSVLCETIQGGNRIAALQLLFRYRDLIYKLGEGCREFEISDAFIEIFGDYGDQITGKAGRYINIDNILENIIKTKDDYKIIDYEWFFDFLIPYDFVIWRACLDLFVNYADIMNQMFGYEELLQELDIEPDQYKIYEQMNVRFNEYVFGADDSYNTALQKYRLNKWNPIEDIYQNTKYAQLYYDYGDGYNEKNSLQEFISKIDYMTGGRISIEWKLPVCDKKINELRFDPFNQACVVENFQIELFNKNNEKIKFDYLDHNVVGASGKKIVFYNNDPQIVIGHFDGEPCVIRVAMEIYSLTDEKMLGMYLDASNRYIERLKSNNQQLAKYINELASNREER
;
A
#
# COMPACT_ATOMS: atom_id res chain seq x y z
N MET A 1 32.78 -4.12 -3.13
CA MET A 1 31.83 -5.10 -3.72
C MET A 1 30.49 -4.41 -3.84
N ARG A 2 29.87 -4.39 -5.03
CA ARG A 2 28.60 -3.69 -5.27
C ARG A 2 27.41 -4.61 -4.96
N GLN A 3 26.54 -4.21 -4.03
CA GLN A 3 25.37 -4.96 -3.60
C GLN A 3 24.10 -4.12 -3.76
N VAL A 4 23.04 -4.69 -4.32
CA VAL A 4 21.71 -4.07 -4.34
C VAL A 4 21.00 -4.45 -3.05
N LEU A 5 20.69 -3.47 -2.20
CA LEU A 5 19.98 -3.65 -0.94
C LEU A 5 18.46 -3.62 -1.13
N TYR A 6 17.98 -2.86 -2.10
CA TYR A 6 16.56 -2.69 -2.40
C TYR A 6 16.36 -2.38 -3.88
N ALA A 7 15.25 -2.84 -4.46
CA ALA A 7 14.84 -2.46 -5.80
C ALA A 7 13.30 -2.37 -5.90
N LYS A 8 12.82 -1.29 -6.51
CA LYS A 8 11.41 -1.05 -6.87
C LYS A 8 11.30 -0.71 -8.33
N ILE A 9 10.21 -1.14 -8.97
CA ILE A 9 9.91 -0.83 -10.37
C ILE A 9 8.45 -0.39 -10.46
N THR A 10 8.17 0.71 -11.17
CA THR A 10 6.83 1.25 -11.40
C THR A 10 6.28 0.86 -12.78
N LYS A 11 5.97 -0.43 -12.98
CA LYS A 11 5.52 -0.96 -14.29
C LYS A 11 4.09 -0.57 -14.67
N GLU A 12 3.31 -0.18 -13.69
CA GLU A 12 1.91 0.21 -13.81
C GLU A 12 1.72 1.59 -14.47
N ARG A 13 2.76 2.43 -14.53
CA ARG A 13 2.70 3.77 -15.15
C ARG A 13 2.85 3.67 -16.68
N LYS A 14 2.47 4.71 -17.43
CA LYS A 14 2.81 4.82 -18.87
C LYS A 14 4.31 4.65 -19.06
N LYS A 15 4.74 4.08 -20.20
CA LYS A 15 6.15 3.78 -20.50
C LYS A 15 7.11 4.94 -20.22
N GLN A 16 6.71 6.17 -20.54
CA GLN A 16 7.50 7.38 -20.29
C GLN A 16 7.70 7.75 -18.80
N PHE A 17 7.01 7.09 -17.89
CA PHE A 17 7.07 7.32 -16.44
C PHE A 17 7.50 6.07 -15.64
N GLN A 18 7.82 4.96 -16.32
CA GLN A 18 8.26 3.74 -15.65
C GLN A 18 9.73 3.85 -15.25
N ILE A 19 9.99 3.75 -13.96
CA ILE A 19 11.31 3.91 -13.35
C ILE A 19 11.65 2.67 -12.53
N ARG A 20 12.92 2.27 -12.58
CA ARG A 20 13.53 1.38 -11.60
C ARG A 20 14.32 2.21 -10.60
N THR A 21 13.99 2.08 -9.33
CA THR A 21 14.71 2.68 -8.21
C THR A 21 15.45 1.59 -7.46
N ARG A 22 16.75 1.77 -7.19
CA ARG A 22 17.58 0.83 -6.43
C ARG A 22 18.30 1.54 -5.30
N ILE A 23 18.41 0.91 -4.14
CA ILE A 23 19.39 1.30 -3.12
C ILE A 23 20.57 0.36 -3.25
N ILE A 24 21.75 0.92 -3.46
CA ILE A 24 22.98 0.18 -3.72
C ILE A 24 23.99 0.54 -2.64
N GLU A 25 24.73 -0.47 -2.17
CA GLU A 25 25.90 -0.30 -1.32
C GLU A 25 27.14 -0.71 -2.12
N GLU A 26 28.12 0.19 -2.19
CA GLU A 26 29.39 -0.02 -2.88
C GLU A 26 30.51 0.54 -2.02
N ASP A 27 31.43 -0.35 -1.62
CA ASP A 27 32.58 -0.02 -0.78
C ASP A 27 32.22 0.72 0.53
N GLY A 28 31.09 0.31 1.13
CA GLY A 28 30.57 0.87 2.39
C GLY A 28 29.78 2.17 2.22
N VAL A 29 29.62 2.67 0.99
CA VAL A 29 28.83 3.88 0.68
C VAL A 29 27.50 3.48 0.06
N ARG A 30 26.39 4.02 0.59
CA ARG A 30 25.04 3.80 0.06
C ARG A 30 24.61 4.94 -0.86
N TYR A 31 23.96 4.59 -1.96
CA TYR A 31 23.33 5.55 -2.86
C TYR A 31 22.02 4.98 -3.43
N ALA A 32 21.09 5.88 -3.77
CA ALA A 32 19.90 5.52 -4.53
C ALA A 32 20.13 5.80 -6.02
N GLU A 33 19.73 4.88 -6.88
CA GLU A 33 19.84 5.00 -8.33
C GLU A 33 18.44 4.90 -8.94
N LYS A 34 18.07 5.88 -9.77
CA LYS A 34 16.83 5.91 -10.54
C LYS A 34 17.15 5.83 -12.02
N MET A 35 16.56 4.86 -12.72
CA MET A 35 16.77 4.64 -14.14
C MET A 35 15.44 4.38 -14.85
N ALA A 36 15.25 4.96 -16.04
CA ALA A 36 14.08 4.68 -16.87
C ALA A 36 14.09 3.22 -17.35
N LEU A 37 12.94 2.56 -17.34
CA LEU A 37 12.83 1.20 -17.89
C LEU A 37 12.89 1.17 -19.42
N TYR A 38 12.39 2.23 -20.05
CA TYR A 38 12.33 2.38 -21.50
C TYR A 38 12.93 3.72 -21.92
N ASN A 39 13.31 3.83 -23.20
CA ASN A 39 13.93 5.04 -23.74
C ASN A 39 13.03 6.28 -23.61
N GLU A 40 11.72 6.09 -23.72
CA GLU A 40 10.68 7.11 -23.59
C GLU A 40 10.72 7.83 -22.24
N GLY A 41 11.18 7.16 -21.18
CA GLY A 41 11.27 7.71 -19.83
C GLY A 41 12.60 8.35 -19.48
N LYS A 42 13.61 8.30 -20.36
CA LYS A 42 14.95 8.86 -20.07
C LYS A 42 14.88 10.34 -19.73
N ASN A 43 14.14 11.13 -20.52
CA ASN A 43 14.00 12.56 -20.27
C ASN A 43 13.33 12.85 -18.92
N HIS A 44 12.30 12.07 -18.55
CA HIS A 44 11.61 12.20 -17.28
C HIS A 44 12.51 11.93 -16.07
N VAL A 45 13.43 10.96 -16.19
CA VAL A 45 14.41 10.68 -15.13
C VAL A 45 15.52 11.74 -15.10
N LEU A 46 16.15 12.03 -16.24
CA LEU A 46 17.35 12.87 -16.28
C LEU A 46 17.08 14.32 -15.90
N ARG A 47 15.89 14.86 -16.21
CA ARG A 47 15.49 16.22 -15.81
C ARG A 47 15.48 16.47 -14.30
N MET A 48 15.49 15.42 -13.47
CA MET A 48 15.57 15.60 -12.01
C MET A 48 16.81 16.40 -11.60
N VAL A 49 17.91 16.36 -12.36
CA VAL A 49 19.10 17.20 -12.09
C VAL A 49 18.79 18.69 -12.13
N ASP A 50 17.83 19.12 -12.97
CA ASP A 50 17.44 20.51 -13.11
C ASP A 50 16.72 21.02 -11.86
N TYR A 51 15.98 20.15 -11.16
CA TYR A 51 15.27 20.50 -9.94
C TYR A 51 16.24 20.98 -8.85
N VAL A 52 17.30 20.22 -8.60
CA VAL A 52 18.32 20.56 -7.60
C VAL A 52 18.97 21.91 -7.88
N SER A 53 19.31 22.19 -9.15
CA SER A 53 19.99 23.42 -9.53
C SER A 53 19.17 24.69 -9.24
N ARG A 54 17.84 24.54 -9.10
CA ARG A 54 16.88 25.61 -8.86
C ARG A 54 16.59 25.83 -7.38
N TYR A 55 16.88 24.85 -6.52
CA TYR A 55 16.48 24.86 -5.12
C TYR A 55 17.66 24.66 -4.17
N GLN A 56 18.12 25.76 -3.59
CA GLN A 56 19.07 25.76 -2.47
C GLN A 56 18.57 26.74 -1.41
N LEU A 57 17.63 26.28 -0.57
CA LEU A 57 17.19 27.03 0.61
C LEU A 57 18.03 26.60 1.82
N GLU A 58 18.24 27.49 2.80
CA GLU A 58 19.18 27.24 3.90
C GLU A 58 18.81 26.03 4.79
N ASN A 59 17.51 25.76 5.03
CA ASN A 59 17.06 24.76 6.01
C ASN A 59 16.40 23.51 5.42
N ILE A 60 16.12 23.51 4.10
CA ILE A 60 15.38 22.46 3.40
C ILE A 60 15.90 22.37 1.98
N GLN A 61 16.44 21.21 1.60
CA GLN A 61 17.10 21.07 0.31
C GLN A 61 16.73 19.76 -0.36
N PRO A 62 16.40 19.78 -1.66
CA PRO A 62 16.45 18.58 -2.47
C PRO A 62 17.84 17.97 -2.39
N VAL A 63 17.90 16.67 -2.20
CA VAL A 63 19.18 15.97 -2.18
C VAL A 63 19.85 16.12 -3.53
N ASN A 64 21.10 16.58 -3.56
CA ASN A 64 21.87 16.68 -4.79
C ASN A 64 21.95 15.33 -5.51
N CYS A 65 21.70 15.34 -6.81
CA CYS A 65 21.81 14.15 -7.64
C CYS A 65 22.76 14.38 -8.82
N LYS A 66 23.23 13.30 -9.44
CA LYS A 66 24.14 13.32 -10.58
C LYS A 66 23.68 12.33 -11.65
N ILE A 67 23.98 12.65 -12.91
CA ILE A 67 23.76 11.74 -14.02
C ILE A 67 24.95 10.77 -14.11
N GLU A 68 24.67 9.47 -14.08
CA GLU A 68 25.65 8.40 -14.31
C GLU A 68 25.04 7.30 -15.18
N ASN A 69 25.65 6.97 -16.32
CA ASN A 69 25.21 5.87 -17.21
C ASN A 69 23.69 5.85 -17.51
N ASP A 70 23.13 6.97 -17.98
CA ASP A 70 21.68 7.15 -18.24
C ASP A 70 20.77 6.96 -17.00
N SER A 71 21.32 7.05 -15.80
CA SER A 71 20.59 7.03 -14.53
C SER A 71 20.87 8.30 -13.72
N ILE A 72 20.01 8.58 -12.74
CA ILE A 72 20.25 9.60 -11.72
C ILE A 72 20.63 8.89 -10.42
N VAL A 73 21.74 9.33 -9.83
CA VAL A 73 22.26 8.82 -8.57
C VAL A 73 22.14 9.88 -7.48
N PHE A 74 21.62 9.48 -6.33
CA PHE A 74 21.44 10.29 -5.14
C PHE A 74 22.28 9.69 -4.00
N PRO A 75 22.98 10.50 -3.19
CA PRO A 75 23.51 10.01 -1.93
C PRO A 75 22.38 9.51 -1.04
N PHE A 76 22.61 8.41 -0.33
CA PHE A 76 21.65 7.91 0.64
C PHE A 76 21.55 8.87 1.83
N VAL A 77 20.33 9.22 2.24
CA VAL A 77 20.08 10.11 3.38
C VAL A 77 19.63 9.28 4.58
N GLU A 78 20.43 9.34 5.64
CA GLU A 78 20.09 8.74 6.93
C GLU A 78 19.15 9.67 7.73
N GLY A 79 18.07 9.11 8.26
CA GLY A 79 17.10 9.86 9.07
C GLY A 79 15.72 9.19 9.11
N LYS A 80 14.74 9.90 9.67
CA LYS A 80 13.33 9.47 9.63
C LYS A 80 12.56 10.31 8.63
N THR A 81 11.63 9.70 7.92
CA THR A 81 10.68 10.45 7.08
C THR A 81 9.82 11.37 7.96
N MET A 82 9.34 12.48 7.41
CA MET A 82 8.53 13.44 8.16
C MET A 82 7.18 12.80 8.56
N SER A 83 6.64 11.90 7.74
CA SER A 83 5.49 11.04 8.04
C SER A 83 5.75 10.11 9.24
N SER A 84 6.91 9.46 9.30
CA SER A 84 7.30 8.63 10.46
C SER A 84 7.40 9.46 11.74
N VAL A 85 8.01 10.65 11.68
CA VAL A 85 8.08 11.57 12.82
C VAL A 85 6.68 12.03 13.24
N LEU A 86 5.81 12.34 12.28
CA LEU A 86 4.42 12.71 12.54
C LEU A 86 3.65 11.57 13.23
N CYS A 87 3.73 10.36 12.69
CA CYS A 87 3.06 9.17 13.24
C CYS A 87 3.49 8.89 14.68
N GLU A 88 4.79 8.92 14.96
CA GLU A 88 5.33 8.76 16.32
C GLU A 88 4.82 9.85 17.27
N THR A 89 4.71 11.09 16.77
CA THR A 89 4.21 12.22 17.56
C THR A 89 2.72 12.08 17.89
N ILE A 90 1.92 11.61 16.94
CA ILE A 90 0.48 11.34 17.13
C ILE A 90 0.27 10.20 18.12
N GLN A 91 1.00 9.09 17.96
CA GLN A 91 0.94 7.94 18.88
C GLN A 91 1.40 8.31 20.29
N GLY A 92 2.32 9.28 20.42
CA GLY A 92 2.71 9.89 21.69
C GLY A 92 1.67 10.83 22.30
N GLY A 93 0.53 11.05 21.64
CA GLY A 93 -0.58 11.90 22.12
C GLY A 93 -0.29 13.41 22.08
N ASN A 94 0.76 13.86 21.37
CA ASN A 94 1.17 15.26 21.38
C ASN A 94 0.62 16.04 20.17
N ARG A 95 -0.65 16.46 20.25
CA ARG A 95 -1.32 17.22 19.17
C ARG A 95 -0.63 18.52 18.80
N ILE A 96 -0.11 19.25 19.78
CA ILE A 96 0.58 20.52 19.53
C ILE A 96 1.84 20.29 18.69
N ALA A 97 2.66 19.29 19.05
CA ALA A 97 3.87 18.98 18.30
C ALA A 97 3.56 18.43 16.89
N ALA A 98 2.49 17.65 16.74
CA ALA A 98 2.04 17.16 15.44
C ALA A 98 1.63 18.32 14.51
N LEU A 99 0.80 19.25 15.00
CA LEU A 99 0.43 20.45 14.25
C LEU A 99 1.63 21.34 13.92
N GLN A 100 2.56 21.53 14.86
CA GLN A 100 3.78 22.29 14.58
C GLN A 100 4.63 21.68 13.46
N LEU A 101 4.68 20.35 13.37
CA LEU A 101 5.36 19.66 12.27
C LEU A 101 4.64 19.87 10.94
N LEU A 102 3.30 19.80 10.95
CA LEU A 102 2.45 20.03 9.78
C LEU A 102 2.50 21.50 9.29
N PHE A 103 2.51 22.47 10.19
CA PHE A 103 2.72 23.89 9.83
C PHE A 103 4.12 24.12 9.26
N ARG A 104 5.15 23.47 9.82
CA ARG A 104 6.49 23.53 9.24
C ARG A 104 6.52 22.93 7.83
N TYR A 105 5.82 21.82 7.60
CA TYR A 105 5.66 21.23 6.27
C TYR A 105 4.95 22.20 5.31
N ARG A 106 3.84 22.80 5.72
CA ARG A 106 3.11 23.79 4.90
C ARG A 106 3.99 24.98 4.52
N ASP A 107 4.66 25.58 5.51
CA ASP A 107 5.55 26.72 5.30
C ASP A 107 6.76 26.36 4.42
N LEU A 108 7.20 25.11 4.45
CA LEU A 108 8.20 24.56 3.53
C LEU A 108 7.66 24.59 2.11
N ILE A 109 6.47 24.05 1.88
CA ILE A 109 5.87 23.96 0.53
C ILE A 109 5.73 25.35 -0.10
N TYR A 110 5.23 26.35 0.64
CA TYR A 110 5.10 27.73 0.13
C TYR A 110 6.43 28.40 -0.25
N LYS A 111 7.56 27.88 0.23
CA LYS A 111 8.91 28.40 -0.10
C LYS A 111 9.56 27.66 -1.25
N LEU A 112 9.03 26.51 -1.65
CA LEU A 112 9.49 25.83 -2.85
C LEU A 112 9.01 26.58 -4.08
N GLY A 113 9.62 26.30 -5.23
CA GLY A 113 9.21 26.92 -6.47
C GLY A 113 9.96 28.18 -6.84
N GLU A 114 9.67 28.66 -8.04
CA GLU A 114 10.06 29.97 -8.52
C GLU A 114 8.82 30.78 -8.89
N GLY A 115 8.90 32.10 -8.72
CA GLY A 115 7.87 33.02 -9.23
C GLY A 115 6.53 32.89 -8.52
N CYS A 116 6.54 32.80 -7.18
CA CYS A 116 5.32 32.79 -6.35
C CYS A 116 4.42 33.98 -6.69
N ARG A 117 3.20 33.68 -7.17
CA ARG A 117 2.18 34.66 -7.57
C ARG A 117 0.79 34.02 -7.46
N GLU A 118 -0.27 34.79 -7.72
CA GLU A 118 -1.62 34.20 -7.83
C GLU A 118 -1.65 33.16 -8.96
N PHE A 119 -2.41 32.09 -8.75
CA PHE A 119 -2.57 31.06 -9.77
C PHE A 119 -3.16 31.65 -11.05
N GLU A 120 -2.59 31.22 -12.18
CA GLU A 120 -3.03 31.57 -13.52
C GLU A 120 -2.96 30.28 -14.34
N ILE A 121 -4.09 29.90 -14.93
CA ILE A 121 -4.19 28.68 -15.72
C ILE A 121 -3.40 28.83 -17.03
N SER A 122 -2.79 27.74 -17.47
CA SER A 122 -2.02 27.69 -18.72
C SER A 122 -2.40 26.46 -19.53
N ASP A 123 -2.13 26.46 -20.84
CA ASP A 123 -2.40 25.32 -21.71
C ASP A 123 -1.71 24.03 -21.21
N ALA A 124 -0.47 24.14 -20.73
CA ALA A 124 0.28 23.01 -20.16
C ALA A 124 -0.36 22.47 -18.87
N PHE A 125 -0.94 23.36 -18.05
CA PHE A 125 -1.71 22.95 -16.88
C PHE A 125 -2.98 22.20 -17.31
N ILE A 126 -3.71 22.74 -18.29
CA ILE A 126 -4.96 22.14 -18.80
C ILE A 126 -4.71 20.74 -19.35
N GLU A 127 -3.60 20.52 -20.06
CA GLU A 127 -3.24 19.23 -20.63
C GLU A 127 -3.11 18.12 -19.56
N ILE A 128 -2.58 18.47 -18.38
CA ILE A 128 -2.24 17.50 -17.33
C ILE A 128 -3.33 17.41 -16.26
N PHE A 129 -3.86 18.55 -15.83
CA PHE A 129 -4.77 18.65 -14.69
C PHE A 129 -6.21 18.96 -15.08
N GLY A 130 -6.47 19.42 -16.30
CA GLY A 130 -7.80 19.83 -16.77
C GLY A 130 -8.06 21.33 -16.66
N ASP A 131 -9.19 21.75 -17.24
CA ASP A 131 -9.62 23.15 -17.27
C ASP A 131 -10.63 23.44 -16.13
N TYR A 132 -10.31 24.46 -15.34
CA TYR A 132 -11.12 24.92 -14.21
C TYR A 132 -11.43 26.43 -14.31
N GLY A 133 -11.04 27.10 -15.39
CA GLY A 133 -11.11 28.56 -15.50
C GLY A 133 -10.51 29.25 -14.27
N ASP A 134 -11.27 30.19 -13.69
CA ASP A 134 -10.85 31.00 -12.53
C ASP A 134 -11.26 30.39 -11.17
N GLN A 135 -11.64 29.11 -11.13
CA GLN A 135 -12.12 28.46 -9.89
C GLN A 135 -11.00 28.12 -8.90
N ILE A 136 -9.77 27.97 -9.39
CA ILE A 136 -8.59 27.73 -8.55
C ILE A 136 -8.11 29.06 -8.00
N THR A 137 -8.01 29.16 -6.69
CA THR A 137 -7.56 30.38 -6.00
C THR A 137 -6.24 30.17 -5.27
N GLY A 138 -5.65 31.27 -4.80
CA GLY A 138 -4.46 31.23 -3.95
C GLY A 138 -3.13 31.26 -4.72
N LYS A 139 -2.05 31.12 -3.94
CA LYS A 139 -0.69 31.23 -4.45
C LYS A 139 -0.27 29.97 -5.20
N ALA A 140 0.53 30.19 -6.24
CA ALA A 140 1.14 29.15 -7.04
C ALA A 140 2.59 29.49 -7.38
N GLY A 141 3.38 28.46 -7.68
CA GLY A 141 4.76 28.58 -8.10
C GLY A 141 5.08 27.68 -9.29
N ARG A 142 6.15 28.01 -10.01
CA ARG A 142 6.73 27.15 -11.06
C ARG A 142 7.78 26.23 -10.47
N TYR A 143 8.03 25.13 -11.17
CA TYR A 143 8.98 24.07 -10.82
C TYR A 143 8.66 23.38 -9.48
N ILE A 144 7.40 23.44 -9.03
CA ILE A 144 6.93 22.76 -7.83
C ILE A 144 6.79 21.27 -8.08
N ASN A 145 7.37 20.43 -7.19
CA ASN A 145 7.11 19.00 -7.17
C ASN A 145 5.78 18.72 -6.45
N ILE A 146 4.81 18.13 -7.14
CA ILE A 146 3.49 17.80 -6.57
C ILE A 146 3.50 16.53 -5.71
N ASP A 147 4.61 15.78 -5.74
CA ASP A 147 4.82 14.57 -4.95
C ASP A 147 5.73 14.84 -3.73
N ASN A 148 5.76 16.09 -3.25
CA ASN A 148 6.39 16.46 -1.99
C ASN A 148 5.56 16.00 -0.78
N ILE A 149 5.14 14.74 -0.77
CA ILE A 149 4.47 14.11 0.37
C ILE A 149 5.46 13.97 1.54
N LEU A 150 4.95 13.86 2.78
CA LEU A 150 5.80 13.80 3.97
C LEU A 150 6.75 12.58 3.99
N GLU A 151 6.40 11.49 3.30
CA GLU A 151 7.26 10.31 3.15
C GLU A 151 8.53 10.60 2.32
N ASN A 152 8.45 11.55 1.39
CA ASN A 152 9.57 11.96 0.53
C ASN A 152 10.47 13.04 1.15
N ILE A 153 10.23 13.39 2.42
CA ILE A 153 10.98 14.40 3.17
C ILE A 153 11.61 13.74 4.40
N ILE A 154 12.94 13.65 4.44
CA ILE A 154 13.66 13.07 5.57
C ILE A 154 14.13 14.17 6.52
N LYS A 155 13.78 14.00 7.80
CA LYS A 155 14.36 14.75 8.91
C LYS A 155 15.75 14.17 9.23
N THR A 156 16.78 15.00 9.01
CA THR A 156 18.16 14.72 9.41
C THR A 156 18.45 15.34 10.78
N LYS A 157 19.71 15.33 11.22
CA LYS A 157 20.10 15.95 12.50
C LYS A 157 19.90 17.47 12.50
N ASP A 158 20.21 18.09 11.37
CA ASP A 158 20.31 19.55 11.25
C ASP A 158 19.16 20.13 10.40
N ASP A 159 18.72 19.41 9.36
CA ASP A 159 17.80 19.92 8.32
C ASP A 159 16.76 18.89 7.85
N TYR A 160 15.90 19.31 6.92
CA TYR A 160 15.06 18.42 6.11
C TYR A 160 15.60 18.26 4.69
N LYS A 161 15.53 17.03 4.15
CA LYS A 161 16.01 16.70 2.81
C LYS A 161 14.89 16.07 1.98
N ILE A 162 14.64 16.60 0.78
CA ILE A 162 13.68 16.03 -0.18
C ILE A 162 14.41 14.97 -1.02
N ILE A 163 13.97 13.72 -0.93
CA ILE A 163 14.64 12.58 -1.58
C ILE A 163 13.99 12.15 -2.89
N ASP A 164 12.77 12.60 -3.15
CA ASP A 164 12.03 12.31 -4.37
C ASP A 164 11.44 13.58 -4.96
N TYR A 165 11.73 13.83 -6.23
CA TYR A 165 11.28 15.00 -6.96
C TYR A 165 11.08 14.70 -8.46
N GLU A 166 10.48 13.53 -8.73
CA GLU A 166 10.10 13.10 -10.09
C GLU A 166 9.04 14.01 -10.75
N TRP A 167 8.16 14.62 -9.97
CA TRP A 167 6.90 15.22 -10.45
C TRP A 167 6.84 16.74 -10.31
N PHE A 168 7.84 17.42 -10.87
CA PHE A 168 7.83 18.88 -10.94
C PHE A 168 7.38 19.40 -12.31
N PHE A 169 6.86 20.63 -12.36
CA PHE A 169 6.33 21.24 -13.59
C PHE A 169 6.77 22.68 -13.72
N ASP A 170 7.13 23.13 -14.92
CA ASP A 170 7.62 24.48 -15.20
C ASP A 170 6.51 25.54 -15.33
N PHE A 171 5.23 25.12 -15.32
CA PHE A 171 4.07 26.00 -15.20
C PHE A 171 3.62 26.17 -13.74
N LEU A 172 2.67 27.07 -13.50
CA LEU A 172 2.17 27.33 -12.15
C LEU A 172 1.42 26.13 -11.59
N ILE A 173 1.79 25.74 -10.38
CA ILE A 173 1.11 24.73 -9.57
C ILE A 173 0.63 25.40 -8.27
N PRO A 174 -0.67 25.29 -7.90
CA PRO A 174 -1.16 25.78 -6.63
C PRO A 174 -0.44 25.10 -5.46
N TYR A 175 0.06 25.86 -4.50
CA TYR A 175 0.73 25.29 -3.32
C TYR A 175 -0.22 24.43 -2.50
N ASP A 176 -1.45 24.90 -2.35
CA ASP A 176 -2.52 24.25 -1.58
C ASP A 176 -2.88 22.89 -2.17
N PHE A 177 -2.78 22.72 -3.49
CA PHE A 177 -2.94 21.41 -4.13
C PHE A 177 -1.87 20.40 -3.68
N VAL A 178 -0.62 20.85 -3.51
CA VAL A 178 0.48 19.99 -3.03
C VAL A 178 0.28 19.61 -1.57
N ILE A 179 -0.15 20.57 -0.74
CA ILE A 179 -0.48 20.33 0.67
C ILE A 179 -1.66 19.37 0.78
N TRP A 180 -2.72 19.59 0.01
CA TRP A 180 -3.88 18.72 -0.07
C TRP A 180 -3.50 17.29 -0.49
N ARG A 181 -2.63 17.12 -1.50
CA ARG A 181 -2.12 15.81 -1.92
C ARG A 181 -1.35 15.09 -0.81
N ALA A 182 -0.55 15.82 -0.03
CA ALA A 182 0.18 15.24 1.09
C ALA A 182 -0.75 14.82 2.23
N CYS A 183 -1.80 15.59 2.52
CA CYS A 183 -2.85 15.17 3.45
C CYS A 183 -3.57 13.92 2.96
N LEU A 184 -3.90 13.86 1.66
CA LEU A 184 -4.49 12.66 1.06
C LEU A 184 -3.58 11.45 1.25
N ASP A 185 -2.27 11.58 0.98
CA ASP A 185 -1.29 10.52 1.19
C ASP A 185 -1.24 10.04 2.64
N LEU A 186 -1.27 10.98 3.61
CA LEU A 186 -1.31 10.64 5.04
C LEU A 186 -2.54 9.82 5.41
N PHE A 187 -3.72 10.20 4.92
CA PHE A 187 -4.97 9.48 5.22
C PHE A 187 -5.16 8.21 4.40
N VAL A 188 -4.47 8.06 3.26
CA VAL A 188 -4.47 6.80 2.49
C VAL A 188 -3.55 5.77 3.12
N ASN A 189 -2.36 6.19 3.59
CA ASN A 189 -1.33 5.27 4.07
C ASN A 189 -1.31 5.10 5.60
N TYR A 190 -1.83 6.07 6.36
CA TYR A 190 -1.73 6.12 7.83
C TYR A 190 -3.07 6.46 8.51
N ALA A 191 -4.20 6.14 7.90
CA ALA A 191 -5.55 6.47 8.40
C ALA A 191 -5.73 6.16 9.90
N ASP A 192 -5.33 4.97 10.34
CA ASP A 192 -5.50 4.50 11.72
C ASP A 192 -4.72 5.34 12.74
N ILE A 193 -3.61 5.94 12.31
CA ILE A 193 -2.81 6.84 13.15
C ILE A 193 -3.39 8.24 13.08
N MET A 194 -3.66 8.75 11.87
CA MET A 194 -4.19 10.10 11.67
C MET A 194 -5.53 10.30 12.40
N ASN A 195 -6.44 9.34 12.30
CA ASN A 195 -7.78 9.38 12.91
C ASN A 195 -7.76 9.35 14.45
N GLN A 196 -6.62 9.07 15.09
CA GLN A 196 -6.50 9.21 16.55
C GLN A 196 -6.56 10.67 17.00
N MET A 197 -6.25 11.62 16.09
CA MET A 197 -6.00 13.00 16.46
C MET A 197 -6.61 14.03 15.51
N PHE A 198 -6.82 13.68 14.24
CA PHE A 198 -7.33 14.59 13.22
C PHE A 198 -8.37 13.90 12.33
N GLY A 199 -9.47 14.60 12.07
CA GLY A 199 -10.29 14.33 10.88
C GLY A 199 -9.60 14.83 9.60
N TYR A 200 -9.95 14.25 8.44
CA TYR A 200 -9.35 14.67 7.16
C TYR A 200 -9.64 16.15 6.83
N GLU A 201 -10.91 16.55 6.85
CA GLU A 201 -11.30 17.93 6.58
C GLU A 201 -10.85 18.89 7.68
N GLU A 202 -10.80 18.43 8.93
CA GLU A 202 -10.25 19.19 10.07
C GLU A 202 -8.77 19.52 9.81
N LEU A 203 -7.96 18.54 9.40
CA LEU A 203 -6.55 18.76 9.11
C LEU A 203 -6.34 19.73 7.94
N LEU A 204 -7.15 19.61 6.88
CA LEU A 204 -7.09 20.53 5.75
C LEU A 204 -7.39 21.97 6.18
N GLN A 205 -8.40 22.18 7.03
CA GLN A 205 -8.73 23.49 7.59
C GLN A 205 -7.62 24.03 8.49
N GLU A 206 -7.04 23.20 9.37
CA GLU A 206 -5.90 23.59 10.22
C GLU A 206 -4.69 24.04 9.36
N LEU A 207 -4.54 23.46 8.17
CA LEU A 207 -3.49 23.82 7.22
C LEU A 207 -3.83 24.98 6.29
N ASP A 208 -4.93 25.70 6.55
CA ASP A 208 -5.45 26.82 5.76
C ASP A 208 -5.80 26.44 4.31
N ILE A 209 -6.27 25.21 4.08
CA ILE A 209 -6.81 24.79 2.77
C ILE A 209 -8.31 25.06 2.72
N GLU A 210 -8.73 25.90 1.78
CA GLU A 210 -10.12 26.30 1.64
C GLU A 210 -11.03 25.14 1.20
N PRO A 211 -12.18 24.91 1.87
CA PRO A 211 -13.10 23.82 1.54
C PRO A 211 -13.68 23.84 0.12
N ASP A 212 -13.80 25.02 -0.48
CA ASP A 212 -14.30 25.18 -1.85
C ASP A 212 -13.33 24.60 -2.90
N GLN A 213 -12.03 24.53 -2.57
CA GLN A 213 -11.00 23.97 -3.43
C GLN A 213 -10.94 22.43 -3.39
N TYR A 214 -11.51 21.77 -2.38
CA TYR A 214 -11.33 20.32 -2.16
C TYR A 214 -11.73 19.47 -3.37
N LYS A 215 -12.90 19.77 -3.96
CA LYS A 215 -13.42 19.04 -5.13
C LYS A 215 -12.57 19.30 -6.37
N ILE A 216 -12.02 20.50 -6.52
CA ILE A 216 -11.15 20.85 -7.64
C ILE A 216 -9.83 20.08 -7.51
N TYR A 217 -9.22 20.07 -6.33
CA TYR A 217 -8.00 19.31 -6.04
C TYR A 217 -8.19 17.80 -6.20
N GLU A 218 -9.34 17.26 -5.81
CA GLU A 218 -9.70 15.86 -6.09
C GLU A 218 -9.69 15.57 -7.60
N GLN A 219 -10.36 16.41 -8.39
CA GLN A 219 -10.41 16.26 -9.84
C GLN A 219 -9.03 16.43 -10.50
N MET A 220 -8.23 17.39 -10.04
CA MET A 220 -6.85 17.57 -10.50
C MET A 220 -6.02 16.31 -10.22
N ASN A 221 -6.18 15.69 -9.05
CA ASN A 221 -5.51 14.44 -8.72
C ASN A 221 -5.98 13.27 -9.60
N VAL A 222 -7.27 13.21 -9.98
CA VAL A 222 -7.76 12.24 -10.97
C VAL A 222 -7.04 12.41 -12.29
N ARG A 223 -7.04 13.62 -12.84
CA ARG A 223 -6.41 13.94 -14.13
C ARG A 223 -4.91 13.67 -14.12
N PHE A 224 -4.22 14.02 -13.05
CA PHE A 224 -2.81 13.69 -12.89
C PHE A 224 -2.57 12.17 -12.90
N ASN A 225 -3.40 11.39 -12.21
CA ASN A 225 -3.27 9.94 -12.24
C ASN A 225 -3.56 9.37 -13.65
N GLU A 226 -4.57 9.86 -14.37
CA GLU A 226 -4.80 9.49 -15.79
C GLU A 226 -3.60 9.85 -16.68
N TYR A 227 -2.97 10.99 -16.41
CA TYR A 227 -1.74 11.41 -17.08
C TYR A 227 -0.61 10.42 -16.82
N VAL A 228 -0.41 9.96 -15.57
CA VAL A 228 0.66 9.04 -15.17
C VAL A 228 0.41 7.59 -15.63
N PHE A 229 -0.80 7.07 -15.49
CA PHE A 229 -1.09 5.65 -15.69
C PHE A 229 -1.72 5.35 -17.06
N GLY A 230 -2.48 6.28 -17.65
CA GLY A 230 -3.19 6.08 -18.92
C GLY A 230 -4.70 6.04 -18.76
N ALA A 231 -5.40 6.58 -19.77
CA ALA A 231 -6.87 6.61 -19.83
C ALA A 231 -7.49 5.25 -20.19
N ASP A 232 -6.74 4.41 -20.91
CA ASP A 232 -7.18 3.07 -21.35
C ASP A 232 -7.00 1.98 -20.28
N ASP A 233 -6.33 2.30 -19.16
CA ASP A 233 -6.40 1.46 -17.97
C ASP A 233 -7.76 1.67 -17.31
N SER A 234 -8.77 1.02 -17.88
CA SER A 234 -10.07 0.80 -17.24
C SER A 234 -9.89 0.29 -15.81
N TYR A 235 -8.79 -0.42 -15.55
CA TYR A 235 -8.34 -0.85 -14.24
C TYR A 235 -7.93 0.32 -13.33
N ASN A 236 -7.24 1.36 -13.80
CA ASN A 236 -6.89 2.53 -12.98
C ASN A 236 -8.08 3.48 -12.84
N THR A 237 -8.89 3.70 -13.88
CA THR A 237 -10.15 4.44 -13.75
C THR A 237 -11.17 3.70 -12.88
N ALA A 238 -11.20 2.37 -12.89
CA ALA A 238 -12.03 1.56 -11.99
C ALA A 238 -11.43 1.45 -10.59
N LEU A 239 -10.11 1.31 -10.41
CA LEU A 239 -9.44 1.35 -9.11
C LEU A 239 -9.58 2.73 -8.47
N GLN A 240 -9.63 3.78 -9.28
CA GLN A 240 -9.77 5.16 -8.84
C GLN A 240 -11.24 5.56 -8.69
N LYS A 241 -12.18 5.15 -9.55
CA LYS A 241 -13.63 5.17 -9.24
C LYS A 241 -13.97 4.25 -8.08
N TYR A 242 -13.23 3.18 -7.81
CA TYR A 242 -13.39 2.36 -6.62
C TYR A 242 -12.75 3.02 -5.39
N ARG A 243 -11.72 3.86 -5.57
CA ARG A 243 -11.13 4.71 -4.53
C ARG A 243 -11.92 6.00 -4.27
N LEU A 244 -12.64 6.54 -5.26
CA LEU A 244 -13.37 7.82 -5.24
C LEU A 244 -14.90 7.64 -5.14
N ASN A 245 -15.50 6.70 -5.88
CA ASN A 245 -16.92 6.33 -5.69
C ASN A 245 -17.15 5.44 -4.46
N LYS A 246 -16.09 5.11 -3.70
CA LYS A 246 -16.18 4.67 -2.29
C LYS A 246 -15.61 5.70 -1.31
N TRP A 247 -15.32 6.93 -1.75
CA TRP A 247 -14.83 7.94 -0.83
C TRP A 247 -15.97 8.79 -0.29
N ASN A 248 -16.72 8.16 0.60
CA ASN A 248 -17.33 8.85 1.71
C ASN A 248 -16.64 8.29 2.96
N PRO A 249 -15.59 8.97 3.48
CA PRO A 249 -14.84 8.50 4.65
C PRO A 249 -15.76 8.16 5.82
N ILE A 250 -16.90 8.86 5.93
CA ILE A 250 -17.89 8.70 6.98
C ILE A 250 -18.64 7.36 6.83
N GLU A 251 -19.00 6.92 5.61
CA GLU A 251 -19.79 5.69 5.44
C GLU A 251 -18.96 4.39 5.57
N ASP A 252 -17.70 4.36 5.11
CA ASP A 252 -16.84 3.15 5.21
C ASP A 252 -16.34 2.94 6.65
N ILE A 253 -16.22 4.02 7.45
CA ILE A 253 -15.90 3.93 8.90
C ILE A 253 -17.04 3.28 9.70
N TYR A 254 -18.30 3.43 9.25
CA TYR A 254 -19.47 2.85 9.94
C TYR A 254 -19.91 1.47 9.40
N GLN A 255 -19.42 1.01 8.25
CA GLN A 255 -19.86 -0.26 7.62
C GLN A 255 -18.77 -1.33 7.53
N ASN A 256 -18.08 -1.64 8.63
CA ASN A 256 -17.21 -2.82 8.72
C ASN A 256 -17.99 -4.12 8.37
N THR A 257 -18.01 -4.52 7.10
CA THR A 257 -18.77 -5.69 6.61
C THR A 257 -17.90 -6.93 6.44
N LYS A 258 -16.59 -6.84 6.69
CA LYS A 258 -15.63 -7.94 6.53
C LYS A 258 -15.06 -8.32 7.88
N TYR A 259 -15.26 -9.58 8.25
CA TYR A 259 -14.85 -10.10 9.54
C TYR A 259 -14.42 -11.55 9.41
N ALA A 260 -13.56 -11.96 10.34
CA ALA A 260 -13.38 -13.35 10.70
C ALA A 260 -14.32 -13.67 11.86
N GLN A 261 -14.78 -14.91 11.94
CA GLN A 261 -15.70 -15.33 12.98
C GLN A 261 -15.25 -16.64 13.60
N LEU A 262 -15.33 -16.72 14.92
CA LEU A 262 -15.07 -17.92 15.68
C LEU A 262 -16.37 -18.40 16.31
N TYR A 263 -16.81 -19.59 15.96
CA TYR A 263 -17.91 -20.28 16.63
C TYR A 263 -17.36 -21.28 17.64
N TYR A 264 -18.03 -21.39 18.79
CA TYR A 264 -17.68 -22.35 19.84
C TYR A 264 -18.89 -23.22 20.18
N ASP A 265 -18.73 -24.54 20.01
CA ASP A 265 -19.80 -25.50 20.25
C ASP A 265 -19.71 -26.16 21.64
N TYR A 266 -20.82 -26.11 22.37
CA TYR A 266 -21.00 -26.77 23.66
C TYR A 266 -21.81 -28.08 23.57
N GLY A 267 -22.13 -28.56 22.36
CA GLY A 267 -22.89 -29.78 22.08
C GLY A 267 -24.25 -29.57 21.41
N ASP A 268 -24.61 -28.32 21.09
CA ASP A 268 -25.88 -27.96 20.42
C ASP A 268 -25.66 -27.55 18.95
N GLY A 269 -24.41 -27.61 18.47
CA GLY A 269 -24.00 -27.17 17.14
C GLY A 269 -23.69 -25.67 17.06
N TYR A 270 -23.23 -25.25 15.88
CA TYR A 270 -22.85 -23.87 15.60
C TYR A 270 -24.06 -22.93 15.51
N ASN A 271 -24.00 -21.80 16.22
CA ASN A 271 -25.01 -20.77 16.15
C ASN A 271 -24.42 -19.38 16.40
N GLU A 272 -25.06 -18.35 15.84
CA GLU A 272 -24.58 -16.96 15.91
C GLU A 272 -24.42 -16.42 17.34
N LYS A 273 -25.23 -16.88 18.29
CA LYS A 273 -25.14 -16.43 19.69
C LYS A 273 -23.87 -16.95 20.38
N ASN A 274 -23.32 -18.05 19.88
CA ASN A 274 -22.09 -18.65 20.37
C ASN A 274 -20.95 -18.39 19.40
N SER A 275 -20.73 -17.11 19.10
CA SER A 275 -19.66 -16.69 18.21
C SER A 275 -19.02 -15.38 18.61
N LEU A 276 -17.78 -15.17 18.18
CA LEU A 276 -17.02 -13.92 18.31
C LEU A 276 -16.60 -13.48 16.92
N GLN A 277 -16.81 -12.20 16.61
CA GLN A 277 -16.40 -11.60 15.35
C GLN A 277 -15.20 -10.68 15.59
N GLU A 278 -14.24 -10.72 14.68
CA GLU A 278 -13.18 -9.73 14.58
C GLU A 278 -13.22 -9.10 13.19
N PHE A 279 -13.35 -7.79 13.11
CA PHE A 279 -13.36 -7.09 11.83
C PHE A 279 -11.97 -7.07 11.21
N ILE A 280 -11.88 -7.41 9.94
CA ILE A 280 -10.62 -7.45 9.21
C ILE A 280 -10.46 -6.12 8.48
N SER A 281 -9.36 -5.41 8.74
CA SER A 281 -9.03 -4.18 8.03
C SER A 281 -8.98 -4.44 6.53
N LYS A 282 -9.58 -3.52 5.78
CA LYS A 282 -9.58 -3.54 4.31
C LYS A 282 -8.17 -3.49 3.74
N ILE A 283 -7.24 -2.84 4.43
CA ILE A 283 -5.84 -2.76 4.03
C ILE A 283 -5.18 -4.13 4.18
N ASP A 284 -5.41 -4.82 5.29
CA ASP A 284 -4.75 -6.09 5.60
C ASP A 284 -5.04 -7.16 4.55
N TYR A 285 -6.32 -7.41 4.22
CA TYR A 285 -6.64 -8.42 3.21
C TYR A 285 -6.39 -7.97 1.76
N MET A 286 -6.40 -6.66 1.47
CA MET A 286 -6.07 -6.16 0.11
C MET A 286 -4.57 -6.19 -0.19
N THR A 287 -3.73 -6.03 0.82
CA THR A 287 -2.27 -6.04 0.68
C THR A 287 -1.65 -7.42 0.91
N GLY A 288 -2.45 -8.40 1.36
CA GLY A 288 -1.94 -9.69 1.80
C GLY A 288 -1.15 -9.58 3.11
N GLY A 289 -1.44 -8.55 3.91
CA GLY A 289 -0.85 -8.32 5.21
C GLY A 289 -1.13 -9.48 6.15
N ARG A 290 -0.17 -9.77 7.03
CA ARG A 290 -0.32 -10.81 8.05
C ARG A 290 -1.24 -10.31 9.16
N ILE A 291 -2.44 -10.88 9.22
CA ILE A 291 -3.46 -10.63 10.23
C ILE A 291 -3.18 -11.51 11.44
N SER A 292 -3.28 -10.95 12.65
CA SER A 292 -3.17 -11.67 13.92
C SER A 292 -4.37 -11.34 14.80
N ILE A 293 -5.15 -12.35 15.17
CA ILE A 293 -6.38 -12.20 15.95
C ILE A 293 -6.27 -13.01 17.24
N GLU A 294 -6.68 -12.43 18.36
CA GLU A 294 -6.81 -13.12 19.64
C GLU A 294 -8.27 -13.05 20.12
N TRP A 295 -8.93 -14.20 20.26
CA TRP A 295 -10.23 -14.27 20.93
C TRP A 295 -10.09 -14.87 22.33
N LYS A 296 -10.84 -14.28 23.27
CA LYS A 296 -11.04 -14.82 24.62
C LYS A 296 -12.43 -15.44 24.68
N LEU A 297 -12.49 -16.74 24.94
CA LEU A 297 -13.75 -17.45 25.04
C LEU A 297 -14.52 -16.98 26.30
N PRO A 298 -15.85 -16.79 26.22
CA PRO A 298 -16.60 -16.20 27.33
C PRO A 298 -16.60 -17.06 28.60
N VAL A 299 -16.48 -18.38 28.47
CA VAL A 299 -16.50 -19.34 29.58
C VAL A 299 -15.42 -20.39 29.37
N CYS A 300 -14.38 -20.36 30.20
CA CYS A 300 -13.20 -21.23 30.06
C CYS A 300 -13.28 -22.55 30.85
N ASP A 301 -14.32 -22.75 31.65
CA ASP A 301 -14.53 -23.95 32.48
C ASP A 301 -15.64 -24.87 31.93
N LYS A 302 -16.19 -24.57 30.75
CA LYS A 302 -17.23 -25.36 30.10
C LYS A 302 -16.62 -26.14 28.95
N LYS A 303 -16.92 -27.45 28.90
CA LYS A 303 -16.44 -28.34 27.83
C LYS A 303 -16.86 -27.84 26.45
N ILE A 304 -15.88 -27.49 25.62
CA ILE A 304 -16.07 -27.17 24.20
C ILE A 304 -15.79 -28.44 23.38
N ASN A 305 -16.75 -28.82 22.54
CA ASN A 305 -16.60 -29.99 21.68
C ASN A 305 -15.77 -29.65 20.44
N GLU A 306 -16.12 -28.55 19.79
CA GLU A 306 -15.51 -28.10 18.53
C GLU A 306 -15.41 -26.57 18.49
N LEU A 307 -14.38 -26.07 17.80
CA LEU A 307 -14.28 -24.68 17.36
C LEU A 307 -14.32 -24.64 15.84
N ARG A 308 -15.21 -23.80 15.29
CA ARG A 308 -15.25 -23.50 13.86
C ARG A 308 -14.73 -22.10 13.65
N PHE A 309 -13.66 -22.01 12.88
CA PHE A 309 -13.04 -20.77 12.48
C PHE A 309 -13.38 -20.45 11.03
N ASP A 310 -14.03 -19.30 10.85
CA ASP A 310 -14.34 -18.75 9.55
C ASP A 310 -13.35 -17.60 9.29
N PRO A 311 -12.29 -17.83 8.47
CA PRO A 311 -11.27 -16.81 8.24
C PRO A 311 -11.83 -15.55 7.58
N PHE A 312 -12.96 -15.66 6.89
CA PHE A 312 -13.56 -14.54 6.20
C PHE A 312 -15.04 -14.81 5.94
N ASN A 313 -15.89 -13.78 5.95
CA ASN A 313 -17.32 -13.95 5.67
C ASN A 313 -17.69 -14.07 4.18
N GLN A 314 -16.74 -14.47 3.32
CA GLN A 314 -16.90 -14.70 1.88
C GLN A 314 -15.77 -15.58 1.32
N ALA A 315 -15.85 -15.94 0.03
CA ALA A 315 -14.83 -16.73 -0.65
C ALA A 315 -13.44 -16.09 -0.59
N CYS A 316 -12.42 -16.88 -0.24
CA CYS A 316 -11.10 -16.39 0.05
C CYS A 316 -9.98 -17.40 -0.18
N VAL A 317 -8.75 -16.90 -0.18
CA VAL A 317 -7.51 -17.65 -0.08
C VAL A 317 -6.86 -17.30 1.25
N VAL A 318 -6.40 -18.31 1.97
CA VAL A 318 -5.64 -18.15 3.20
C VAL A 318 -4.24 -18.71 3.00
N GLU A 319 -3.22 -17.90 3.29
CA GLU A 319 -1.81 -18.29 3.26
C GLU A 319 -1.17 -18.14 4.64
N ASN A 320 -0.11 -18.90 4.89
CA ASN A 320 0.67 -18.83 6.14
C ASN A 320 -0.16 -18.97 7.43
N PHE A 321 -1.27 -19.71 7.37
CA PHE A 321 -2.22 -19.94 8.46
C PHE A 321 -1.58 -20.65 9.65
N GLN A 322 -1.75 -20.08 10.83
CA GLN A 322 -1.27 -20.60 12.11
C GLN A 322 -2.33 -20.37 13.19
N ILE A 323 -2.49 -21.35 14.07
CA ILE A 323 -3.44 -21.30 15.18
C ILE A 323 -2.78 -21.85 16.44
N GLU A 324 -3.01 -21.17 17.55
CA GLU A 324 -2.57 -21.56 18.89
C GLU A 324 -3.73 -21.44 19.88
N LEU A 325 -3.85 -22.44 20.76
CA LEU A 325 -4.86 -22.46 21.81
C LEU A 325 -4.18 -22.45 23.18
N PHE A 326 -4.79 -21.75 24.13
CA PHE A 326 -4.32 -21.66 25.51
C PHE A 326 -5.48 -21.91 26.48
N ASN A 327 -5.17 -22.57 27.60
CA ASN A 327 -6.12 -22.76 28.70
C ASN A 327 -6.19 -21.53 29.63
N LYS A 328 -7.00 -21.59 30.70
CA LYS A 328 -7.14 -20.50 31.68
C LYS A 328 -5.86 -20.12 32.44
N ASN A 329 -4.88 -21.02 32.48
CA ASN A 329 -3.57 -20.79 33.09
C ASN A 329 -2.55 -20.24 32.07
N ASN A 330 -3.00 -19.91 30.85
CA ASN A 330 -2.17 -19.47 29.73
C ASN A 330 -1.16 -20.54 29.25
N GLU A 331 -1.47 -21.82 29.46
CA GLU A 331 -0.68 -22.94 28.97
C GLU A 331 -1.20 -23.37 27.59
N LYS A 332 -0.29 -23.62 26.64
CA LYS A 332 -0.63 -24.02 25.27
C LYS A 332 -1.23 -25.42 25.25
N ILE A 333 -2.36 -25.60 24.58
CA ILE A 333 -3.06 -26.88 24.43
C ILE A 333 -3.03 -27.36 22.97
N LYS A 334 -3.07 -28.67 22.77
CA LYS A 334 -3.14 -29.35 21.47
C LYS A 334 -4.58 -29.61 21.06
N PHE A 335 -4.75 -29.84 19.77
CA PHE A 335 -6.02 -30.08 19.10
C PHE A 335 -5.77 -30.83 17.78
N ASP A 336 -6.84 -31.38 17.22
CA ASP A 336 -6.87 -31.99 15.90
C ASP A 336 -7.64 -31.11 14.92
N TYR A 337 -7.27 -31.15 13.63
CA TYR A 337 -8.10 -30.65 12.55
C TYR A 337 -9.15 -31.72 12.20
N LEU A 338 -10.44 -31.39 12.32
CA LEU A 338 -11.53 -32.35 12.16
C LEU A 338 -12.12 -32.36 10.74
N ASP A 339 -12.36 -31.19 10.17
CA ASP A 339 -12.91 -31.04 8.81
C ASP A 339 -12.56 -29.67 8.21
N HIS A 340 -12.48 -29.60 6.89
CA HIS A 340 -12.22 -28.36 6.15
C HIS A 340 -12.85 -28.42 4.74
N ASN A 341 -13.60 -27.41 4.32
CA ASN A 341 -14.17 -27.33 2.95
C ASN A 341 -13.12 -26.91 1.89
N VAL A 342 -11.95 -27.58 1.88
CA VAL A 342 -10.76 -27.15 1.12
C VAL A 342 -10.69 -27.81 -0.24
N VAL A 343 -10.62 -27.00 -1.30
CA VAL A 343 -10.33 -27.44 -2.65
C VAL A 343 -8.86 -27.12 -2.95
N GLY A 344 -7.96 -28.07 -2.65
CA GLY A 344 -6.54 -28.02 -3.02
C GLY A 344 -5.62 -27.38 -1.97
N ALA A 345 -5.18 -28.17 -0.99
CA ALA A 345 -4.15 -27.78 -0.04
C ALA A 345 -2.75 -28.11 -0.58
N SER A 346 -2.01 -27.10 -1.05
CA SER A 346 -0.57 -27.21 -1.30
C SER A 346 0.21 -26.73 -0.07
N GLY A 347 -0.06 -27.28 1.11
CA GLY A 347 0.73 -27.14 2.37
C GLY A 347 1.01 -25.73 2.94
N LYS A 348 0.81 -24.64 2.19
CA LYS A 348 1.07 -23.24 2.55
C LYS A 348 -0.08 -22.30 2.14
N LYS A 349 -1.09 -22.85 1.47
CA LYS A 349 -2.18 -22.12 0.85
C LYS A 349 -3.46 -22.95 0.90
N ILE A 350 -4.55 -22.32 1.34
CA ILE A 350 -5.89 -22.88 1.45
C ILE A 350 -6.81 -22.01 0.60
N VAL A 351 -7.63 -22.62 -0.26
CA VAL A 351 -8.54 -21.91 -1.16
C VAL A 351 -9.98 -22.33 -0.86
N PHE A 352 -10.82 -21.34 -0.59
CA PHE A 352 -12.25 -21.49 -0.32
C PHE A 352 -13.06 -20.79 -1.42
N TYR A 353 -13.68 -21.57 -2.30
CA TYR A 353 -14.44 -21.07 -3.44
C TYR A 353 -15.90 -20.68 -3.09
N ASN A 354 -16.37 -21.07 -1.92
CA ASN A 354 -17.71 -20.74 -1.42
C ASN A 354 -17.64 -19.54 -0.46
N ASN A 355 -18.76 -18.88 -0.24
CA ASN A 355 -18.86 -17.74 0.69
C ASN A 355 -18.93 -18.16 2.17
N ASP A 356 -18.46 -19.37 2.47
CA ASP A 356 -18.57 -20.00 3.78
C ASP A 356 -17.27 -20.80 4.06
N PRO A 357 -16.12 -20.10 4.16
CA PRO A 357 -14.85 -20.76 4.42
C PRO A 357 -14.83 -21.25 5.87
N GLN A 358 -14.69 -22.56 6.09
CA GLN A 358 -14.76 -23.15 7.41
C GLN A 358 -13.52 -23.99 7.69
N ILE A 359 -12.91 -23.76 8.85
CA ILE A 359 -11.83 -24.58 9.42
C ILE A 359 -12.32 -25.08 10.77
N VAL A 360 -12.50 -26.39 10.92
CA VAL A 360 -13.01 -27.00 12.16
C VAL A 360 -11.87 -27.70 12.90
N ILE A 361 -11.76 -27.40 14.19
CA ILE A 361 -10.81 -28.03 15.10
C ILE A 361 -11.51 -28.58 16.35
N GLY A 362 -10.95 -29.64 16.94
CA GLY A 362 -11.50 -30.27 18.13
C GLY A 362 -10.51 -31.23 18.79
N HIS A 363 -11.02 -32.17 19.58
CA HIS A 363 -10.21 -33.11 20.37
C HIS A 363 -9.12 -32.42 21.22
N PHE A 364 -9.53 -31.41 21.99
CA PHE A 364 -8.61 -30.61 22.81
C PHE A 364 -8.02 -31.42 23.97
N ASP A 365 -6.72 -31.24 24.26
CA ASP A 365 -6.04 -31.84 25.43
C ASP A 365 -6.13 -30.97 26.71
N GLY A 366 -7.13 -30.09 26.75
CA GLY A 366 -7.48 -29.20 27.85
C GLY A 366 -8.65 -28.30 27.44
N GLU A 367 -9.20 -27.52 28.37
CA GLU A 367 -10.29 -26.60 28.04
C GLU A 367 -9.74 -25.31 27.40
N PRO A 368 -10.11 -25.00 26.14
CA PRO A 368 -9.66 -23.77 25.48
C PRO A 368 -10.25 -22.53 26.15
N CYS A 369 -9.43 -21.51 26.33
CA CYS A 369 -9.82 -20.22 26.90
C CYS A 369 -9.41 -19.04 26.01
N VAL A 370 -8.23 -19.12 25.39
CA VAL A 370 -7.73 -18.13 24.43
C VAL A 370 -7.33 -18.83 23.15
N ILE A 371 -7.70 -18.25 22.02
CA ILE A 371 -7.28 -18.68 20.69
C ILE A 371 -6.54 -17.54 20.02
N ARG A 372 -5.41 -17.85 19.40
CA ARG A 372 -4.64 -16.93 18.57
C ARG A 372 -4.55 -17.48 17.16
N VAL A 373 -4.90 -16.66 16.19
CA VAL A 373 -4.82 -17.00 14.77
C VAL A 373 -3.93 -15.99 14.07
N ALA A 374 -2.98 -16.47 13.25
CA ALA A 374 -2.19 -15.64 12.38
C ALA A 374 -2.28 -16.15 10.93
N MET A 375 -2.54 -15.26 9.98
CA MET A 375 -2.79 -15.65 8.58
C MET A 375 -2.64 -14.47 7.62
N GLU A 376 -2.43 -14.77 6.35
CA GLU A 376 -2.62 -13.82 5.25
C GLU A 376 -3.92 -14.19 4.52
N ILE A 377 -4.81 -13.22 4.29
CA ILE A 377 -6.09 -13.46 3.62
C ILE A 377 -6.14 -12.67 2.33
N TYR A 378 -6.70 -13.31 1.30
CA TYR A 378 -6.99 -12.68 0.03
C TYR A 378 -8.42 -13.02 -0.40
N SER A 379 -9.21 -12.00 -0.68
CA SER A 379 -10.58 -12.16 -1.18
C SER A 379 -10.60 -12.72 -2.61
N LEU A 380 -11.44 -13.72 -2.88
CA LEU A 380 -11.69 -14.22 -4.24
C LEU A 380 -12.84 -13.49 -4.95
N THR A 381 -13.69 -12.80 -4.19
CA THR A 381 -14.77 -11.99 -4.76
C THR A 381 -14.29 -10.62 -5.24
N ASP A 382 -13.06 -10.22 -4.90
CA ASP A 382 -12.41 -9.03 -5.44
C ASP A 382 -11.74 -9.34 -6.78
N GLU A 383 -12.32 -8.83 -7.87
CA GLU A 383 -11.91 -9.08 -9.27
C GLU A 383 -10.41 -8.82 -9.52
N LYS A 384 -9.84 -7.84 -8.82
CA LYS A 384 -8.40 -7.51 -8.86
C LYS A 384 -7.52 -8.65 -8.38
N MET A 385 -7.91 -9.34 -7.32
CA MET A 385 -7.18 -10.50 -6.79
C MET A 385 -7.47 -11.76 -7.60
N LEU A 386 -8.70 -11.91 -8.09
CA LEU A 386 -9.10 -13.01 -8.98
C LEU A 386 -8.25 -13.05 -10.27
N GLY A 387 -7.98 -11.89 -10.88
CA GLY A 387 -7.10 -11.76 -12.04
C GLY A 387 -5.65 -12.19 -11.75
N MET A 388 -5.09 -11.76 -10.61
CA MET A 388 -3.74 -12.17 -10.19
C MET A 388 -3.63 -13.68 -9.92
N TYR A 389 -4.68 -14.28 -9.34
CA TYR A 389 -4.74 -15.72 -9.10
C TYR A 389 -4.95 -16.54 -10.37
N LEU A 390 -5.78 -16.08 -11.31
CA LEU A 390 -5.95 -16.71 -12.63
C LEU A 390 -4.65 -16.66 -13.42
N ASP A 391 -3.93 -15.54 -13.39
CA ASP A 391 -2.62 -15.40 -14.05
C ASP A 391 -1.54 -16.29 -13.41
N ALA A 392 -1.49 -16.38 -12.07
CA ALA A 392 -0.57 -17.27 -11.37
C ALA A 392 -0.89 -18.76 -11.67
N SER A 393 -2.17 -19.11 -11.73
CA SER A 393 -2.63 -20.46 -12.06
C SER A 393 -2.37 -20.82 -13.52
N ASN A 394 -2.57 -19.87 -14.45
CA ASN A 394 -2.24 -20.04 -15.86
C ASN A 394 -0.73 -20.20 -16.07
N ARG A 395 0.10 -19.39 -15.40
CA ARG A 395 1.57 -19.56 -15.42
C ARG A 395 2.00 -20.91 -14.84
N TYR A 396 1.34 -21.39 -13.80
CA TYR A 396 1.61 -22.72 -13.24
C TYR A 396 1.21 -23.84 -14.20
N ILE A 397 0.05 -23.73 -14.86
CA ILE A 397 -0.42 -24.67 -15.88
C ILE A 397 0.53 -24.68 -17.10
N GLU A 398 0.99 -23.52 -17.56
CA GLU A 398 1.97 -23.44 -18.65
C GLU A 398 3.33 -24.05 -18.26
N ARG A 399 3.77 -23.85 -17.03
CA ARG A 399 4.99 -24.46 -16.51
C ARG A 399 4.87 -25.99 -16.43
N LEU A 400 3.72 -26.53 -16.03
CA LEU A 400 3.45 -27.96 -16.05
C LEU A 400 3.43 -28.51 -17.48
N LYS A 401 2.84 -27.79 -18.44
CA LYS A 401 2.86 -28.17 -19.87
C LYS A 401 4.28 -28.20 -20.43
N SER A 402 5.11 -27.20 -20.12
CA SER A 402 6.52 -27.14 -20.51
C SER A 402 7.32 -28.30 -19.92
N ASN A 403 7.13 -28.61 -18.64
CA ASN A 403 7.81 -29.73 -17.99
C ASN A 403 7.41 -31.08 -18.63
N ASN A 404 6.13 -31.27 -18.95
CA ASN A 404 5.66 -32.47 -19.65
C ASN A 404 6.23 -32.60 -21.07
N GLN A 405 6.39 -31.49 -21.80
CA GLN A 405 7.04 -31.50 -23.12
C GLN A 405 8.54 -31.87 -23.01
N GLN A 406 9.24 -31.35 -22.01
CA GLN A 406 10.64 -31.73 -21.75
C GLN A 406 10.77 -33.20 -21.37
N LEU A 407 9.86 -33.72 -20.53
CA LEU A 407 9.82 -35.13 -20.16
C LEU A 407 9.58 -36.03 -21.38
N ALA A 408 8.64 -35.64 -22.25
CA ALA A 408 8.36 -36.37 -23.49
C ALA A 408 9.56 -36.38 -24.44
N LYS A 409 10.30 -35.27 -24.54
CA LYS A 409 11.51 -35.17 -25.34
C LYS A 409 12.63 -36.08 -24.80
N TYR A 410 12.82 -36.09 -23.48
CA TYR A 410 13.79 -36.96 -22.82
C TYR A 410 13.44 -38.46 -22.98
N ILE A 411 12.15 -38.81 -22.89
CA ILE A 411 11.68 -40.19 -23.15
C ILE A 411 11.95 -40.59 -24.61
N ASN A 412 11.71 -39.70 -25.58
CA ASN A 412 12.00 -39.96 -26.99
C ASN A 412 13.50 -40.10 -27.26
N GLU A 413 14.35 -39.29 -26.62
CA GLU A 413 15.82 -39.41 -26.72
C GLU A 413 16.31 -40.75 -26.12
N LEU A 414 15.72 -41.20 -25.01
CA LEU A 414 16.02 -42.52 -24.44
C LEU A 414 15.52 -43.68 -25.30
N ALA A 415 14.40 -43.52 -26.00
CA ALA A 415 13.88 -44.51 -26.96
C ALA A 415 14.76 -44.59 -28.22
N SER A 416 15.22 -43.44 -28.73
CA SER A 416 16.10 -43.33 -29.91
C SER A 416 17.46 -43.98 -29.65
N ASN A 417 18.03 -43.76 -28.45
CA ASN A 417 19.31 -44.37 -28.03
C ASN A 417 19.23 -45.89 -27.78
N ARG A 418 18.01 -46.48 -27.76
CA ARG A 418 17.82 -47.94 -27.68
C ARG A 418 17.71 -48.62 -29.04
N GLU A 419 17.46 -47.88 -30.13
CA GLU A 419 17.40 -48.43 -31.49
C GLU A 419 18.78 -48.46 -32.19
N GLU A 420 19.80 -47.78 -31.63
CA GLU A 420 21.19 -47.79 -32.11
C GLU A 420 22.11 -48.80 -31.37
N ARG A 421 21.55 -49.70 -30.57
CA ARG A 421 22.24 -50.88 -29.98
C ARG A 421 21.55 -52.15 -30.43
#